data_AF-A0A7M2X4I6-F1
#
_entry.id   AF-A0A7M2X4I6-F1
#
_cell.length_a   1.000
_cell.length_b   1.000
_cell.length_c   1.000
_cell.angle_alpha   90.00
_cell.angle_beta   90.00
_cell.angle_gamma   90.00
#
_symmetry.space_group_name_H-M   'P 1'
#
loop_
_entity.id
_entity.type
_entity.pdbx_description
1 polymer ?
#
loop_
_entity_poly.entity_id
_entity_poly.type
_entity_poly.pdbx_seq_one_letter_code
_entity_poly.pdbx_strand_id
1 'polypeptide(L)'
;MSKLPSKPAETLDITRKIALAYAPAAARPAWLALFMLEQKLAETARPGREPLMVQLRLSWWRDRLNESGEAWPVSEPALASLKAWKGQHGRLVELVDSWEARAMGEEQEDEFALALTNAYLALAEVLDVRDNGAIAAHARYLAGEATSGGRRGALPRAMRPLAVLCAMKDSADNPGKGRQLIDFLRVVRAGALGF
;
A
#
# COMPACT_ATOMS: atom_id res chain seq x y z
N MET A 1 -21.71 15.45 -20.74
CA MET A 1 -20.26 15.12 -20.89
C MET A 1 -19.94 13.98 -19.93
N SER A 2 -20.00 12.74 -20.42
CA SER A 2 -19.71 11.56 -19.61
C SER A 2 -18.20 11.55 -19.31
N LYS A 3 -17.82 11.73 -18.04
CA LYS A 3 -16.45 11.44 -17.62
C LYS A 3 -16.25 9.95 -17.85
N LEU A 4 -15.44 9.58 -18.84
CA LEU A 4 -14.87 8.24 -18.93
C LEU A 4 -14.36 7.88 -17.52
N PRO A 5 -14.63 6.67 -17.01
CA PRO A 5 -14.11 6.27 -15.71
C PRO A 5 -12.59 6.41 -15.76
N SER A 6 -12.03 7.33 -14.96
CA SER A 6 -10.58 7.52 -14.84
C SER A 6 -9.95 6.16 -14.57
N LYS A 7 -8.84 5.85 -15.24
CA LYS A 7 -8.19 4.56 -15.01
C LYS A 7 -7.85 4.43 -13.52
N PRO A 8 -8.03 3.27 -12.88
CA PRO A 8 -7.84 3.11 -11.44
C PRO A 8 -6.45 3.54 -10.94
N ALA A 9 -5.41 3.49 -11.79
CA ALA A 9 -4.08 3.98 -11.44
C ALA A 9 -3.91 5.51 -11.50
N GLU A 10 -4.81 6.24 -12.17
CA GLU A 10 -4.75 7.71 -12.30
C GLU A 10 -5.16 8.42 -11.01
N THR A 11 -5.96 7.76 -10.16
CA THR A 11 -6.43 8.33 -8.88
C THR A 11 -5.41 8.22 -7.75
N LEU A 12 -4.35 7.42 -7.93
CA LEU A 12 -3.28 7.26 -6.96
C LEU A 12 -2.46 8.55 -6.77
N ASP A 13 -1.96 8.78 -5.56
CA ASP A 13 -0.97 9.82 -5.31
C ASP A 13 0.35 9.53 -6.06
N ILE A 14 1.19 10.57 -6.21
CA ILE A 14 2.42 10.47 -7.01
C ILE A 14 3.41 9.44 -6.43
N THR A 15 3.50 9.32 -5.11
CA THR A 15 4.38 8.39 -4.41
C THR A 15 3.98 6.96 -4.74
N ARG A 16 2.68 6.63 -4.61
CA ARG A 16 2.15 5.30 -4.98
C ARG A 16 2.25 5.02 -6.49
N LYS A 17 2.08 6.01 -7.36
CA LYS A 17 2.30 5.86 -8.82
C LYS A 17 3.74 5.49 -9.15
N ILE A 18 4.71 6.17 -8.53
CA ILE A 18 6.14 5.87 -8.71
C ILE A 18 6.42 4.47 -8.20
N ALA A 19 6.02 4.13 -6.97
CA ALA A 19 6.21 2.80 -6.40
C ALA A 19 5.62 1.69 -7.30
N LEU A 20 4.39 1.88 -7.79
CA LEU A 20 3.72 0.95 -8.69
C LEU A 20 4.47 0.77 -10.02
N ALA A 21 5.17 1.79 -10.53
CA ALA A 21 5.99 1.69 -11.75
C ALA A 21 7.13 0.67 -11.64
N TYR A 22 7.60 0.36 -10.43
CA TYR A 22 8.63 -0.66 -10.17
C TYR A 22 8.07 -2.07 -9.96
N ALA A 23 6.73 -2.23 -9.92
CA ALA A 23 6.10 -3.55 -9.87
C ALA A 23 6.22 -4.26 -11.23
N PRO A 24 6.63 -5.54 -11.28
CA PRO A 24 6.56 -6.32 -12.52
C PRO A 24 5.10 -6.49 -12.96
N ALA A 25 4.88 -6.71 -14.26
CA ALA A 25 3.54 -6.75 -14.85
C ALA A 25 2.60 -7.74 -14.14
N ALA A 26 3.10 -8.91 -13.73
CA ALA A 26 2.32 -9.93 -13.02
C ALA A 26 1.91 -9.51 -11.59
N ALA A 27 2.71 -8.68 -10.91
CA ALA A 27 2.44 -8.24 -9.54
C ALA A 27 1.65 -6.92 -9.48
N ARG A 28 1.69 -6.13 -10.56
CA ARG A 28 1.10 -4.80 -10.65
C ARG A 28 -0.39 -4.76 -10.27
N PRO A 29 -1.25 -5.72 -10.66
CA PRO A 29 -2.67 -5.69 -10.28
C PRO A 29 -2.91 -5.82 -8.78
N ALA A 30 -2.18 -6.71 -8.09
CA ALA A 30 -2.33 -6.90 -6.65
C ALA A 30 -1.84 -5.69 -5.85
N TRP A 31 -0.71 -5.10 -6.27
CA TRP A 31 -0.18 -3.84 -5.73
C TRP A 31 -1.15 -2.67 -5.92
N LEU A 32 -1.69 -2.52 -7.13
CA LEU A 32 -2.66 -1.47 -7.43
C LEU A 32 -3.89 -1.59 -6.52
N ALA A 33 -4.41 -2.80 -6.33
CA ALA A 33 -5.56 -3.04 -5.47
C ALA A 33 -5.31 -2.64 -4.01
N LEU A 34 -4.16 -3.01 -3.44
CA LEU A 34 -3.78 -2.61 -2.08
C LEU A 34 -3.72 -1.08 -1.94
N PHE A 35 -3.02 -0.43 -2.87
CA PHE A 35 -2.87 1.03 -2.88
C PHE A 35 -4.20 1.77 -2.99
N MET A 36 -5.11 1.26 -3.82
CA MET A 36 -6.46 1.83 -3.93
C MET A 36 -7.25 1.67 -2.64
N LEU A 37 -7.16 0.51 -1.98
CA LEU A 37 -7.81 0.29 -0.70
C LEU A 37 -7.24 1.23 0.37
N GLU A 38 -5.93 1.25 0.57
CA GLU A 38 -5.27 2.13 1.54
C GLU A 38 -5.67 3.59 1.34
N GLN A 39 -5.67 4.08 0.09
CA GLN A 39 -6.10 5.43 -0.22
C GLN A 39 -7.57 5.67 0.16
N LYS A 40 -8.46 4.71 -0.13
CA LYS A 40 -9.89 4.82 0.22
C LYS A 40 -10.13 4.82 1.73
N LEU A 41 -9.38 4.01 2.47
CA LEU A 41 -9.44 3.99 3.93
C LEU A 41 -8.92 5.31 4.51
N ALA A 42 -7.78 5.81 4.04
CA ALA A 42 -7.24 7.12 4.44
C ALA A 42 -8.19 8.29 4.10
N GLU A 43 -8.83 8.27 2.93
CA GLU A 43 -9.85 9.25 2.52
C GLU A 43 -11.10 9.19 3.41
N THR A 44 -11.47 7.98 3.87
CA THR A 44 -12.63 7.75 4.72
C THR A 44 -12.37 8.20 6.16
N ALA A 45 -11.19 7.86 6.69
CA ALA A 45 -10.70 8.19 8.03
C ALA A 45 -10.10 9.61 8.15
N ARG A 46 -10.36 10.49 7.17
CA ARG A 46 -9.78 11.84 7.16
C ARG A 46 -10.30 12.67 8.34
N PRO A 47 -9.43 13.42 9.06
CA PRO A 47 -9.85 14.32 10.13
C PRO A 47 -10.91 15.34 9.68
N GLY A 48 -11.83 15.67 10.58
CA GLY A 48 -12.90 16.64 10.33
C GLY A 48 -14.18 16.07 9.71
N ARG A 49 -14.26 14.74 9.54
CA ARG A 49 -15.52 14.05 9.23
C ARG A 49 -16.27 13.70 10.51
N GLU A 50 -17.59 13.61 10.40
CA GLU A 50 -18.45 13.17 11.50
C GLU A 50 -18.10 11.71 11.89
N PRO A 51 -17.75 11.43 13.17
CA PRO A 51 -17.26 10.10 13.59
C PRO A 51 -18.21 8.96 13.21
N LEU A 52 -19.51 9.16 13.41
CA LEU A 52 -20.53 8.16 13.07
C LEU A 52 -20.52 7.80 11.57
N MET A 53 -20.31 8.79 10.70
CA MET A 53 -20.23 8.57 9.25
C MET A 53 -18.95 7.84 8.84
N VAL A 54 -17.85 8.04 9.57
CA VAL A 54 -16.60 7.30 9.37
C VAL A 54 -16.81 5.84 9.76
N GLN A 55 -17.35 5.58 10.96
CA GLN A 55 -17.69 4.25 11.46
C GLN A 55 -18.58 3.47 10.48
N LEU A 56 -19.69 4.06 10.05
CA LEU A 56 -20.62 3.41 9.11
C LEU A 56 -19.93 3.03 7.80
N ARG A 57 -19.06 3.91 7.29
CA ARG A 57 -18.37 3.66 6.02
C ARG A 57 -17.23 2.65 6.14
N LEU A 58 -16.50 2.63 7.26
CA LEU A 58 -15.48 1.61 7.53
C LEU A 58 -16.12 0.24 7.83
N SER A 59 -17.25 0.20 8.54
CA SER A 59 -18.05 -1.02 8.70
C SER A 59 -18.46 -1.59 7.34
N TRP A 60 -18.94 -0.74 6.43
CA TRP A 60 -19.26 -1.18 5.08
C TRP A 60 -18.05 -1.77 4.35
N TRP A 61 -16.85 -1.17 4.47
CA TRP A 61 -15.62 -1.74 3.89
C TRP A 61 -15.30 -3.11 4.48
N ARG A 62 -15.41 -3.25 5.80
CA ARG A 62 -15.16 -4.48 6.53
C ARG A 62 -16.10 -5.60 6.07
N ASP A 63 -17.39 -5.30 5.93
CA ASP A 63 -18.39 -6.25 5.43
C ASP A 63 -18.05 -6.69 4.00
N ARG A 64 -17.69 -5.76 3.11
CA ARG A 64 -17.32 -6.11 1.73
C ARG A 64 -16.06 -6.97 1.66
N LEU A 65 -15.07 -6.74 2.51
CA LEU A 65 -13.86 -7.57 2.54
C LEU A 65 -14.12 -8.99 3.07
N ASN A 66 -15.16 -9.18 3.89
CA ASN A 66 -15.60 -10.49 4.37
C ASN A 66 -16.52 -11.23 3.37
N GLU A 67 -17.10 -10.52 2.41
CA GLU A 67 -17.88 -11.11 1.33
C GLU A 67 -17.00 -11.68 0.21
N SER A 68 -17.57 -12.61 -0.57
CA SER A 68 -16.97 -13.04 -1.84
C SER A 68 -16.96 -11.88 -2.84
N GLY A 69 -15.88 -11.78 -3.63
CA GLY A 69 -15.73 -10.74 -4.65
C GLY A 69 -16.77 -10.76 -5.77
N GLU A 70 -17.58 -11.82 -5.85
CA GLU A 70 -18.73 -11.94 -6.76
C GLU A 70 -19.94 -11.12 -6.30
N ALA A 71 -20.07 -10.86 -5.00
CA ALA A 71 -21.19 -10.11 -4.42
C ALA A 71 -20.99 -8.58 -4.43
N TRP A 72 -19.82 -8.11 -4.88
CA TRP A 72 -19.47 -6.70 -4.80
C TRP A 72 -20.20 -5.81 -5.81
N PRO A 73 -20.52 -4.57 -5.42
CA PRO A 73 -21.09 -3.60 -6.34
C PRO A 73 -20.11 -3.27 -7.47
N VAL A 74 -20.61 -3.28 -8.71
CA VAL A 74 -19.82 -3.02 -9.93
C VAL A 74 -19.24 -1.60 -9.96
N SER A 75 -19.86 -0.67 -9.23
CA SER A 75 -19.50 0.75 -9.25
C SER A 75 -18.29 1.13 -8.39
N GLU A 76 -17.74 0.22 -7.57
CA GLU A 76 -16.61 0.53 -6.68
C GLU A 76 -15.28 0.04 -7.28
N PRO A 77 -14.43 0.94 -7.83
CA PRO A 77 -13.22 0.55 -8.56
C PRO A 77 -12.15 -0.11 -7.68
N ALA A 78 -12.09 0.22 -6.38
CA ALA A 78 -11.14 -0.40 -5.46
C ALA A 78 -11.51 -1.86 -5.20
N LEU A 79 -12.80 -2.17 -4.97
CA LEU A 79 -13.30 -3.55 -4.88
C LEU A 79 -13.08 -4.29 -6.21
N ALA A 80 -13.37 -3.67 -7.35
CA ALA A 80 -13.11 -4.29 -8.65
C ALA A 80 -11.63 -4.68 -8.84
N SER A 81 -10.70 -3.85 -8.35
CA SER A 81 -9.25 -4.13 -8.41
C SER A 81 -8.84 -5.26 -7.45
N LEU A 82 -9.49 -5.39 -6.30
CA LEU A 82 -9.23 -6.44 -5.31
C LEU A 82 -9.50 -7.87 -5.83
N LYS A 83 -10.18 -8.04 -6.97
CA LYS A 83 -10.26 -9.35 -7.65
C LYS A 83 -8.87 -9.94 -7.97
N ALA A 84 -7.84 -9.09 -8.13
CA ALA A 84 -6.45 -9.53 -8.29
C ALA A 84 -5.88 -10.30 -7.08
N TRP A 85 -6.52 -10.22 -5.90
CA TRP A 85 -6.12 -10.91 -4.68
C TRP A 85 -6.62 -12.36 -4.61
N LYS A 86 -7.35 -12.85 -5.61
CA LYS A 86 -7.74 -14.26 -5.76
C LYS A 86 -8.46 -14.84 -4.51
N GLY A 87 -9.35 -14.05 -3.90
CA GLY A 87 -10.11 -14.45 -2.71
C GLY A 87 -9.40 -14.26 -1.38
N GLN A 88 -8.15 -13.79 -1.37
CA GLN A 88 -7.36 -13.56 -0.15
C GLN A 88 -7.55 -12.15 0.44
N HIS A 89 -8.50 -11.36 -0.09
CA HIS A 89 -8.76 -9.97 0.31
C HIS A 89 -9.31 -9.83 1.73
N GLY A 90 -9.90 -10.88 2.32
CA GLY A 90 -10.34 -10.86 3.73
C GLY A 90 -9.18 -10.63 4.72
N ARG A 91 -7.93 -10.88 4.32
CA ARG A 91 -6.75 -10.56 5.14
C ARG A 91 -6.50 -9.06 5.31
N LEU A 92 -7.22 -8.21 4.58
CA LEU A 92 -7.13 -6.76 4.68
C LEU A 92 -8.12 -6.16 5.69
N VAL A 93 -8.95 -6.98 6.34
CA VAL A 93 -9.90 -6.54 7.37
C VAL A 93 -9.20 -5.84 8.54
N GLU A 94 -8.10 -6.41 9.03
CA GLU A 94 -7.31 -5.83 10.13
C GLU A 94 -6.78 -4.42 9.78
N LEU A 95 -6.49 -4.17 8.50
CA LEU A 95 -6.11 -2.83 8.04
C LEU A 95 -7.29 -1.85 8.12
N VAL A 96 -8.53 -2.29 7.86
CA VAL A 96 -9.73 -1.45 8.05
C VAL A 96 -9.91 -1.10 9.53
N ASP A 97 -9.71 -2.07 10.41
CA ASP A 97 -9.86 -1.90 11.86
C ASP A 97 -8.84 -0.90 12.41
N SER A 98 -7.59 -0.98 11.98
CA SER A 98 -6.56 -0.01 12.41
C SER A 98 -6.84 1.41 11.90
N TRP A 99 -7.39 1.57 10.70
CA TRP A 99 -7.86 2.88 10.21
C TRP A 99 -9.04 3.43 11.01
N GLU A 100 -9.95 2.58 11.49
CA GLU A 100 -11.05 2.98 12.36
C GLU A 100 -10.54 3.44 13.73
N ALA A 101 -9.70 2.65 14.38
CA ALA A 101 -9.07 2.99 15.66
C ALA A 101 -8.35 4.36 15.57
N ARG A 102 -7.60 4.58 14.48
CA ARG A 102 -6.95 5.86 14.19
C ARG A 102 -7.92 7.02 14.01
N ALA A 103 -9.05 6.80 13.34
CA ALA A 103 -10.06 7.84 13.16
C ALA A 103 -10.77 8.22 14.46
N MET A 104 -10.90 7.27 15.39
CA MET A 104 -11.54 7.47 16.70
C MET A 104 -10.58 7.98 17.77
N GLY A 105 -9.28 8.04 17.48
CA GLY A 105 -8.25 8.39 18.48
C GLY A 105 -7.98 7.27 19.49
N GLU A 106 -8.34 6.04 19.15
CA GLU A 106 -8.14 4.81 19.93
C GLU A 106 -6.91 4.03 19.47
N GLU A 107 -6.16 4.57 18.51
CA GLU A 107 -4.97 3.93 17.94
C GLU A 107 -3.88 3.72 18.99
N GLN A 108 -3.45 2.47 19.09
CA GLN A 108 -2.16 2.12 19.68
C GLN A 108 -1.11 2.11 18.58
N GLU A 109 0.07 2.69 18.84
CA GLU A 109 1.14 2.85 17.84
C GLU A 109 1.52 1.51 17.16
N ASP A 110 1.50 0.42 17.93
CA ASP A 110 1.89 -0.91 17.45
C ASP A 110 0.78 -1.59 16.61
N GLU A 111 -0.50 -1.25 16.82
CA GLU A 111 -1.62 -1.92 16.13
C GLU A 111 -1.68 -1.55 14.64
N PHE A 112 -1.49 -0.27 14.32
CA PHE A 112 -1.47 0.16 12.92
C PHE A 112 -0.26 -0.44 12.19
N ALA A 113 0.89 -0.48 12.85
CA ALA A 113 2.11 -1.03 12.26
C ALA A 113 2.03 -2.55 12.05
N LEU A 114 1.41 -3.28 12.99
CA LEU A 114 1.10 -4.69 12.84
C LEU A 114 0.14 -4.94 11.67
N ALA A 115 -0.98 -4.21 11.63
CA ALA A 115 -1.99 -4.35 10.57
C ALA A 115 -1.40 -4.06 9.18
N LEU A 116 -0.59 -3.01 9.05
CA LEU A 116 0.09 -2.68 7.81
C LEU A 116 1.11 -3.77 7.42
N THR A 117 1.83 -4.31 8.40
CA THR A 117 2.76 -5.43 8.19
C THR A 117 2.04 -6.67 7.69
N ASN A 118 0.92 -7.03 8.31
CA ASN A 118 0.10 -8.17 7.91
C ASN A 118 -0.47 -7.98 6.49
N ALA A 119 -0.88 -6.77 6.13
CA ALA A 119 -1.34 -6.47 4.77
C ALA A 119 -0.23 -6.69 3.71
N TYR A 120 1.01 -6.27 3.98
CA TYR A 120 2.13 -6.49 3.05
C TYR A 120 2.59 -7.96 2.99
N LEU A 121 2.50 -8.69 4.11
CA LEU A 121 2.74 -10.13 4.13
C LEU A 121 1.66 -10.89 3.34
N ALA A 122 0.39 -10.52 3.50
CA ALA A 122 -0.71 -11.07 2.72
C ALA A 122 -0.54 -10.80 1.22
N LEU A 123 -0.07 -9.60 0.84
CA LEU A 123 0.28 -9.29 -0.55
C LEU A 123 1.42 -10.19 -1.06
N ALA A 124 2.43 -10.45 -0.24
CA ALA A 124 3.52 -11.34 -0.61
C ALA A 124 3.03 -12.77 -0.87
N GLU A 125 2.11 -13.28 -0.04
CA GLU A 125 1.46 -14.58 -0.28
C GLU A 125 0.66 -14.61 -1.58
N VAL A 126 -0.13 -13.57 -1.87
CA VAL A 126 -0.86 -13.42 -3.15
C VAL A 126 0.08 -13.48 -4.35
N LEU A 127 1.31 -12.99 -4.18
CA LEU A 127 2.36 -12.93 -5.19
C LEU A 127 3.33 -14.14 -5.16
N ASP A 128 3.08 -15.13 -4.30
CA ASP A 128 3.95 -16.30 -4.07
C ASP A 128 5.40 -15.93 -3.71
N VAL A 129 5.57 -14.91 -2.85
CA VAL A 129 6.85 -14.45 -2.31
C VAL A 129 6.98 -14.89 -0.85
N ARG A 130 8.11 -15.54 -0.51
CA ARG A 130 8.34 -16.15 0.82
C ARG A 130 9.31 -15.38 1.74
N ASP A 131 9.79 -14.22 1.33
CA ASP A 131 10.79 -13.43 2.09
C ASP A 131 10.14 -12.55 3.18
N ASN A 132 9.47 -13.21 4.14
CA ASN A 132 8.63 -12.53 5.13
C ASN A 132 9.42 -11.58 6.05
N GLY A 133 10.69 -11.90 6.33
CA GLY A 133 11.53 -11.10 7.22
C GLY A 133 11.86 -9.72 6.65
N ALA A 134 12.33 -9.67 5.40
CA ALA A 134 12.64 -8.39 4.75
C ALA A 134 11.38 -7.56 4.49
N ILE A 135 10.26 -8.21 4.13
CA ILE A 135 8.97 -7.55 3.92
C ILE A 135 8.47 -6.90 5.21
N ALA A 136 8.45 -7.66 6.31
CA ALA A 136 7.99 -7.15 7.60
C ALA A 136 8.84 -5.98 8.10
N ALA A 137 10.17 -6.04 7.91
CA ALA A 137 11.06 -4.94 8.28
C ALA A 137 10.77 -3.64 7.50
N HIS A 138 10.42 -3.74 6.20
CA HIS A 138 10.04 -2.54 5.44
C HIS A 138 8.66 -2.02 5.82
N ALA A 139 7.70 -2.91 6.06
CA ALA A 139 6.34 -2.51 6.42
C ALA A 139 6.29 -1.77 7.76
N ARG A 140 6.97 -2.29 8.80
CA ARG A 140 7.12 -1.61 10.09
C ARG A 140 7.76 -0.23 9.96
N TYR A 141 8.84 -0.14 9.18
CA TYR A 141 9.48 1.15 8.89
C TYR A 141 8.50 2.14 8.23
N LEU A 142 7.69 1.67 7.27
CA LEU A 142 6.71 2.52 6.61
C LEU A 142 5.63 3.01 7.58
N ALA A 143 5.21 2.14 8.52
CA ALA A 143 4.27 2.47 9.59
C ALA A 143 4.83 3.48 10.61
N GLY A 144 6.14 3.70 10.63
CA GLY A 144 6.79 4.67 11.51
C GLY A 144 7.47 4.06 12.74
N GLU A 145 7.47 2.72 12.87
CA GLU A 145 8.26 2.06 13.91
C GLU A 145 9.76 2.34 13.68
N ALA A 146 10.46 2.66 14.77
CA ALA A 146 11.90 2.82 14.75
C ALA A 146 12.53 1.47 14.37
N THR A 147 13.16 1.39 13.19
CA THR A 147 13.97 0.23 12.86
C THR A 147 15.16 0.20 13.80
N SER A 148 15.18 -0.72 14.77
CA SER A 148 16.31 -0.99 15.65
C SER A 148 17.53 -1.45 14.82
N GLY A 149 18.28 -0.50 14.27
CA GLY A 149 19.63 -0.67 13.69
C GLY A 149 19.80 -1.64 12.50
N GLY A 150 18.77 -2.36 12.07
CA GLY A 150 18.86 -3.34 10.99
C GLY A 150 18.83 -2.71 9.60
N ARG A 151 19.77 -3.10 8.72
CA ARG A 151 19.61 -2.87 7.28
C ARG A 151 18.36 -3.62 6.82
N ARG A 152 17.35 -2.88 6.32
CA ARG A 152 16.23 -3.43 5.56
C ARG A 152 16.79 -4.32 4.44
N GLY A 153 16.45 -5.62 4.45
CA GLY A 153 16.99 -6.63 3.53
C GLY A 153 16.67 -6.33 2.06
N ALA A 154 17.26 -7.07 1.11
CA ALA A 154 16.89 -6.89 -0.30
C ALA A 154 15.51 -7.50 -0.59
N LEU A 155 14.60 -6.76 -1.23
CA LEU A 155 13.29 -7.28 -1.62
C LEU A 155 13.29 -7.92 -3.02
N PRO A 156 12.58 -9.05 -3.22
CA PRO A 156 12.34 -9.62 -4.54
C PRO A 156 11.66 -8.64 -5.51
N ARG A 157 11.79 -8.89 -6.83
CA ARG A 157 11.24 -8.00 -7.88
C ARG A 157 9.75 -7.69 -7.67
N ALA A 158 8.96 -8.70 -7.28
CA ALA A 158 7.54 -8.57 -7.02
C ALA A 158 7.20 -7.63 -5.84
N MET A 159 8.13 -7.41 -4.90
CA MET A 159 7.97 -6.56 -3.71
C MET A 159 8.76 -5.24 -3.76
N ARG A 160 9.43 -4.94 -4.88
CA ARG A 160 10.17 -3.68 -5.07
C ARG A 160 9.38 -2.39 -4.79
N PRO A 161 8.06 -2.29 -5.07
CA PRO A 161 7.29 -1.10 -4.72
C PRO A 161 7.42 -0.71 -3.24
N LEU A 162 7.48 -1.69 -2.33
CA LEU A 162 7.67 -1.45 -0.89
C LEU A 162 9.02 -0.80 -0.58
N ALA A 163 10.09 -1.24 -1.22
CA ALA A 163 11.42 -0.63 -1.08
C ALA A 163 11.42 0.82 -1.60
N VAL A 164 10.70 1.09 -2.69
CA VAL A 164 10.58 2.43 -3.26
C VAL A 164 9.82 3.37 -2.31
N LEU A 165 8.72 2.90 -1.70
CA LEU A 165 8.00 3.66 -0.66
C LEU A 165 8.92 4.03 0.51
N CYS A 166 9.70 3.07 0.99
CA CYS A 166 10.66 3.30 2.07
C CYS A 166 11.74 4.33 1.69
N ALA A 167 12.31 4.22 0.48
CA ALA A 167 13.32 5.17 -0.01
C ALA A 167 12.77 6.59 -0.19
N MET A 168 11.49 6.72 -0.58
CA MET A 168 10.84 8.04 -0.68
C MET A 168 10.58 8.64 0.71
N LYS A 169 10.18 7.83 1.70
CA LYS A 169 10.07 8.27 3.10
C LYS A 169 11.41 8.74 3.64
N ASP A 170 12.49 7.97 3.44
CA ASP A 170 13.85 8.38 3.81
C ASP A 170 14.25 9.73 3.17
N SER A 171 13.88 9.94 1.90
CA SER A 171 14.18 11.18 1.18
C SER A 171 13.36 12.37 1.67
N ALA A 172 12.15 12.14 2.19
CA ALA A 172 11.32 13.19 2.79
C ALA A 172 11.84 13.58 4.18
N ASP A 173 12.27 12.60 4.97
CA ASP A 173 12.85 12.81 6.31
C ASP A 173 14.25 13.43 6.24
N ASN A 174 15.00 13.18 5.16
CA ASN A 174 16.32 13.75 4.93
C ASN A 174 16.48 14.29 3.49
N PRO A 175 16.05 15.54 3.22
CA PRO A 175 16.10 16.12 1.88
C PRO A 175 17.53 16.27 1.33
N GLY A 176 18.55 16.24 2.19
CA GLY A 176 19.96 16.27 1.79
C GLY A 176 20.44 14.98 1.11
N LYS A 177 19.83 13.82 1.42
CA LYS A 177 20.14 12.53 0.78
C LYS A 177 19.40 12.31 -0.54
N GLY A 178 18.20 12.87 -0.70
CA GLY A 178 17.33 12.68 -1.88
C GLY A 178 17.96 13.09 -3.22
N ARG A 179 18.95 14.00 -3.18
CA ARG A 179 19.74 14.41 -4.36
C ARG A 179 20.55 13.25 -4.95
N GLN A 180 20.94 12.26 -4.15
CA GLN A 180 21.73 11.11 -4.60
C GLN A 180 20.90 10.03 -5.30
N LEU A 181 19.58 9.93 -5.03
CA LEU A 181 18.72 8.90 -5.63
C LEU A 181 18.42 9.18 -7.12
N ILE A 182 18.26 10.46 -7.48
CA ILE A 182 18.13 10.90 -8.87
C ILE A 182 19.45 10.69 -9.63
N ASP A 183 20.58 10.93 -8.96
CA ASP A 183 21.90 10.67 -9.53
C ASP A 183 22.18 9.17 -9.67
N PHE A 184 21.68 8.33 -8.76
CA PHE A 184 21.78 6.87 -8.87
C PHE A 184 20.89 6.32 -10.00
N LEU A 185 19.69 6.85 -10.20
CA LEU A 185 18.84 6.51 -11.34
C LEU A 185 19.43 6.98 -12.68
N ARG A 186 20.22 8.07 -12.70
CA ARG A 186 21.04 8.44 -13.88
C ARG A 186 22.19 7.47 -14.12
N VAL A 187 22.87 7.02 -13.06
CA VAL A 187 23.99 6.06 -13.16
C VAL A 187 23.50 4.68 -13.62
N VAL A 188 22.36 4.21 -13.12
CA VAL A 188 21.76 2.94 -13.57
C VAL A 188 21.24 3.03 -15.01
N ARG A 189 20.75 4.20 -15.45
CA ARG A 189 20.37 4.43 -16.85
C ARG A 189 21.58 4.57 -17.79
N ALA A 190 22.74 5.00 -17.29
CA ALA A 190 24.00 5.04 -18.06
C ALA A 190 24.63 3.64 -18.22
N GLY A 191 24.47 2.74 -17.24
CA GLY A 191 24.98 1.36 -17.34
C GLY A 191 24.14 0.42 -18.22
N ALA A 192 22.92 0.81 -18.62
CA ALA A 192 22.01 -0.02 -19.43
C ALA A 192 22.00 0.32 -20.93
N LEU A 193 22.74 1.36 -21.35
CA LEU A 193 22.92 1.76 -22.75
C LEU A 193 24.43 1.93 -22.99
N GLY A 194 25.07 0.86 -23.45
CA GLY A 194 26.53 0.76 -23.53
C GLY A 194 27.22 1.85 -24.35
N PHE A 195 28.30 2.37 -23.78
CA PHE A 195 29.59 2.64 -24.42
C PHE A 195 30.69 2.18 -23.45
#